data_AF-A0A522QZX0-F1
#
_entry.id   AF-A0A522QZX0-F1
#
_cell.length_a   1.000
_cell.length_b   1.000
_cell.length_c   1.000
_cell.angle_alpha   90.00
_cell.angle_beta   90.00
_cell.angle_gamma   90.00
#
_symmetry.space_group_name_H-M   'P 1'
#
loop_
_entity.id
_entity.type
_entity.pdbx_description
1 polymer ?
#
loop_
_entity_poly.entity_id
_entity_poly.type
_entity_poly.pdbx_seq_one_letter_code
_entity_poly.pdbx_strand_id
1 'polypeptide(L)'
;TGAVSVKLVSEVGVGTVAAGVAKARADHITISGYDGGTGASPLTSIKHAGSPWEIGLAETHQTLVLNRLRSRVALQVDGGLRTGRDVIIGALLGADEFGFSTAPLIAAGCVMMRKCHLNTCPTGVATQDPVLRKRFKGTPEHVINFFFYVAEEVRLLLAAMGFRKLEDIIGMSDLLAKEELIAHWKAKGLDFSKIFYKPDAPKEATYRTEPQKHPIDDVLDRKLIEEAKPALEAKQPVNIAVAIRNTDRSTGAMLSGEVARRYRHKGLKDDTISVTLTGTAGQSFGAFLARGISFELIGDANDYVGKGLSGGRLVIHPPENARIVPENSIIVGNTVLYGATEGECYLSGVAGERFAVRNSGAIAVVEGVGDHGCEYMTGGVVVVIGKTGRNFAAGMSGGVAYVLDEEGDFAARCNMAMVELEPVPEEDDILERLHHHGGDIAHMGRVDVSGDMTSNDEERLYQLIANHLHYTGSPRARTILDNWTDYRPKFRKVMPVEYRRALIEMERMRMNVAAE
;
A
#
# COMPACT_ATOMS: atom_id res chain seq x y z
N THR A 1 9.09 1.18 -18.09
CA THR A 1 9.00 0.78 -16.67
C THR A 1 9.04 2.03 -15.82
N GLY A 2 8.28 2.09 -14.72
CA GLY A 2 8.38 3.21 -13.77
C GLY A 2 9.60 3.06 -12.87
N ALA A 3 10.10 4.16 -12.31
CA ALA A 3 11.19 4.15 -11.34
C ALA A 3 10.66 3.89 -9.91
N VAL A 4 11.43 3.16 -9.10
CA VAL A 4 11.12 2.85 -7.71
C VAL A 4 12.03 3.64 -6.77
N SER A 5 11.44 4.49 -5.94
CA SER A 5 12.14 5.26 -4.91
C SER A 5 11.90 4.70 -3.51
N VAL A 6 12.95 4.64 -2.69
CA VAL A 6 12.83 4.38 -1.24
C VAL A 6 13.23 5.63 -0.48
N LYS A 7 12.31 6.14 0.36
CA LYS A 7 12.56 7.29 1.22
C LYS A 7 12.99 6.81 2.61
N LEU A 8 14.21 7.14 2.99
CA LEU A 8 14.82 6.86 4.29
C LEU A 8 14.97 8.17 5.07
N VAL A 9 14.95 8.08 6.40
CA VAL A 9 15.31 9.20 7.27
C VAL A 9 16.78 9.09 7.64
N SER A 10 17.47 10.22 7.69
CA SER A 10 18.87 10.29 8.10
C SER A 10 19.01 9.84 9.56
N GLU A 11 19.84 8.82 9.76
CA GLU A 11 20.31 8.34 11.06
C GLU A 11 21.64 7.62 10.87
N VAL A 12 22.38 7.41 11.96
CA VAL A 12 23.63 6.64 11.90
C VAL A 12 23.34 5.20 11.46
N GLY A 13 24.03 4.72 10.43
CA GLY A 13 23.82 3.39 9.87
C GLY A 13 22.93 3.36 8.63
N VAL A 14 22.32 4.50 8.24
CA VAL A 14 21.48 4.61 7.05
C VAL A 14 22.21 4.21 5.77
N GLY A 15 23.54 4.40 5.69
CA GLY A 15 24.32 4.01 4.51
C GLY A 15 24.34 2.50 4.29
N THR A 16 24.35 1.71 5.37
CA THR A 16 24.25 0.23 5.28
C THR A 16 22.88 -0.19 4.77
N VAL A 17 21.82 0.44 5.27
CA VAL A 17 20.44 0.21 4.79
C VAL A 17 20.33 0.58 3.31
N ALA A 18 20.87 1.73 2.90
CA ALA A 18 20.86 2.19 1.51
C ALA A 18 21.60 1.21 0.57
N ALA A 19 22.69 0.59 1.00
CA ALA A 19 23.35 -0.46 0.23
C ALA A 19 22.44 -1.69 0.04
N GLY A 20 21.68 -2.08 1.05
CA GLY A 20 20.64 -3.11 0.95
C GLY A 20 19.53 -2.72 -0.04
N VAL A 21 19.04 -1.48 0.05
CA VAL A 21 18.03 -0.92 -0.86
C VAL A 21 18.50 -0.92 -2.32
N ALA A 22 19.74 -0.52 -2.57
CA ALA A 22 20.35 -0.55 -3.91
C ALA A 22 20.49 -1.98 -4.46
N LYS A 23 20.80 -2.97 -3.60
CA LYS A 23 20.83 -4.40 -3.96
C LYS A 23 19.42 -4.97 -4.20
N ALA A 24 18.43 -4.45 -3.49
CA ALA A 24 17.00 -4.73 -3.69
C ALA A 24 16.41 -4.03 -4.93
N ARG A 25 17.25 -3.40 -5.76
CA ARG A 25 16.90 -2.84 -7.08
C ARG A 25 16.08 -1.56 -7.05
N ALA A 26 16.13 -0.76 -5.98
CA ALA A 26 15.62 0.62 -6.08
C ALA A 26 16.39 1.41 -7.14
N ASP A 27 15.70 2.27 -7.88
CA ASP A 27 16.30 3.20 -8.84
C ASP A 27 16.75 4.50 -8.14
N HIS A 28 16.11 4.81 -7.01
CA HIS A 28 16.24 6.07 -6.32
C HIS A 28 16.17 5.89 -4.79
N ILE A 29 17.01 6.63 -4.06
CA ILE A 29 17.02 6.66 -2.59
C ILE A 29 16.95 8.11 -2.14
N THR A 30 15.91 8.46 -1.37
CA THR A 30 15.82 9.77 -0.71
C THR A 30 16.35 9.66 0.71
N ILE A 31 17.28 10.52 1.10
CA ILE A 31 17.70 10.72 2.48
C ILE A 31 17.05 11.99 3.01
N SER A 32 16.13 11.84 3.96
CA SER A 32 15.39 12.93 4.58
C SER A 32 16.00 13.35 5.92
N GLY A 33 16.30 14.64 6.07
CA GLY A 33 16.74 15.23 7.34
C GLY A 33 15.63 15.26 8.39
N TYR A 34 16.03 15.34 9.67
CA TYR A 34 15.11 15.52 10.81
C TYR A 34 14.27 16.81 10.75
N ASP A 35 14.70 17.78 9.94
CA ASP A 35 14.12 19.11 9.78
C ASP A 35 13.05 19.18 8.66
N GLY A 36 12.58 18.01 8.19
CA GLY A 36 11.44 17.87 7.31
C GLY A 36 10.13 18.46 7.89
N GLY A 37 9.26 18.94 7.00
CA GLY A 37 7.93 19.43 7.37
C GLY A 37 6.93 18.29 7.61
N THR A 38 5.93 18.51 8.46
CA THR A 38 4.80 17.59 8.66
C THR A 38 3.50 18.36 8.93
N GLY A 39 2.37 17.82 8.48
CA GLY A 39 1.04 18.34 8.77
C GLY A 39 0.59 18.03 10.20
N ALA A 40 0.97 16.86 10.73
CA ALA A 40 0.65 16.41 12.08
C ALA A 40 1.68 15.37 12.54
N SER A 41 2.27 15.57 13.72
CA SER A 41 3.20 14.63 14.35
C SER A 41 3.29 14.94 15.84
N PRO A 42 3.56 13.95 16.71
CA PRO A 42 3.96 14.22 18.09
C PRO A 42 5.15 15.18 18.15
N LEU A 43 5.11 16.11 19.10
CA LEU A 43 6.18 17.10 19.29
C LEU A 43 7.51 16.43 19.64
N THR A 44 7.46 15.32 20.39
CA THR A 44 8.63 14.52 20.73
C THR A 44 9.35 14.02 19.49
N SER A 45 8.63 13.47 18.51
CA SER A 45 9.21 13.03 17.24
C SER A 45 9.83 14.18 16.46
N ILE A 46 9.15 15.33 16.37
CA ILE A 46 9.68 16.52 15.65
C ILE A 46 10.99 17.03 16.28
N LYS A 47 11.14 16.89 17.60
CA LYS A 47 12.29 17.45 18.34
C LYS A 47 13.42 16.47 18.58
N HIS A 48 13.15 15.17 18.56
CA HIS A 48 14.08 14.16 19.07
C HIS A 48 14.28 12.94 18.17
N ALA A 49 13.61 12.84 17.02
CA ALA A 49 13.80 11.73 16.08
C ALA A 49 14.46 12.21 14.78
N GLY A 50 15.40 11.41 14.27
CA GLY A 50 16.17 11.70 13.05
C GLY A 50 17.45 12.49 13.30
N SER A 51 18.30 12.54 12.28
CA SER A 51 19.57 13.26 12.24
C SER A 51 19.61 14.29 11.10
N PRO A 52 20.56 15.24 11.10
CA PRO A 52 20.81 16.14 9.96
C PRO A 52 21.03 15.35 8.67
N TRP A 53 20.50 15.85 7.54
CA TRP A 53 20.61 15.16 6.26
C TRP A 53 22.06 15.10 5.77
N GLU A 54 22.91 16.05 6.17
CA GLU A 54 24.33 16.11 5.79
C GLU A 54 25.07 14.83 6.23
N ILE A 55 24.74 14.32 7.41
CA ILE A 55 25.34 13.09 7.96
C ILE A 55 24.89 11.88 7.15
N GLY A 56 23.58 11.69 7.04
CA GLY A 56 23.01 10.51 6.38
C GLY A 56 23.29 10.48 4.88
N LEU A 57 23.29 11.64 4.22
CA LEU A 57 23.61 11.76 2.79
C LEU A 57 25.07 11.39 2.53
N ALA A 58 26.00 11.96 3.31
CA ALA A 58 27.42 11.64 3.18
C ALA A 58 27.69 10.16 3.44
N GLU A 59 27.15 9.61 4.54
CA GLU A 59 27.28 8.18 4.87
C GLU A 59 26.74 7.28 3.75
N THR A 60 25.58 7.62 3.21
CA THR A 60 24.94 6.89 2.11
C THR A 60 25.77 6.95 0.83
N HIS A 61 26.18 8.15 0.41
CA HIS A 61 27.03 8.33 -0.75
C HIS A 61 28.33 7.52 -0.62
N GLN A 62 29.05 7.71 0.48
CA GLN A 62 30.31 7.01 0.75
C GLN A 62 30.14 5.49 0.73
N THR A 63 29.12 4.97 1.43
CA THR A 63 28.87 3.53 1.49
C THR A 63 28.54 2.95 0.11
N LEU A 64 27.72 3.63 -0.68
CA LEU A 64 27.35 3.16 -2.01
C LEU A 64 28.53 3.20 -2.99
N VAL A 65 29.40 4.20 -2.90
CA VAL A 65 30.63 4.27 -3.72
C VAL A 65 31.58 3.14 -3.35
N LEU A 66 31.86 2.95 -2.06
CA LEU A 66 32.75 1.90 -1.55
C LEU A 66 32.26 0.49 -1.92
N ASN A 67 30.94 0.29 -2.07
CA ASN A 67 30.33 -0.98 -2.48
C ASN A 67 30.10 -1.10 -4.00
N ARG A 68 30.49 -0.10 -4.81
CA ARG A 68 30.27 -0.05 -6.27
C ARG A 68 28.79 -0.17 -6.65
N LEU A 69 27.93 0.51 -5.88
CA LEU A 69 26.47 0.53 -6.08
C LEU A 69 25.96 1.92 -6.51
N ARG A 70 26.76 2.98 -6.33
CA ARG A 70 26.34 4.37 -6.50
C ARG A 70 25.95 4.75 -7.94
N SER A 71 26.61 4.18 -8.95
CA SER A 71 26.36 4.48 -10.37
C SER A 71 24.92 4.19 -10.84
N ARG A 72 24.25 3.24 -10.19
CA ARG A 72 22.93 2.72 -10.61
C ARG A 72 21.75 3.35 -9.90
N VAL A 73 21.99 4.21 -8.92
CA VAL A 73 20.96 4.72 -8.01
C VAL A 73 21.07 6.24 -7.93
N ALA A 74 19.95 6.93 -8.15
CA ALA A 74 19.84 8.35 -7.88
C ALA A 74 19.73 8.59 -6.38
N LEU A 75 20.59 9.44 -5.82
CA LEU A 75 20.46 9.91 -4.44
C LEU A 75 19.76 11.25 -4.42
N GLN A 76 18.64 11.34 -3.72
CA GLN A 76 17.96 12.59 -3.43
C GLN A 76 18.13 12.95 -1.97
N VAL A 77 18.19 14.25 -1.70
CA VAL A 77 18.16 14.77 -0.34
C VAL A 77 16.97 15.71 -0.16
N ASP A 78 16.28 15.58 0.97
CA ASP A 78 15.33 16.58 1.45
C ASP A 78 15.52 16.85 2.95
N GLY A 79 14.89 17.90 3.46
CA GLY A 79 15.07 18.36 4.84
C GLY A 79 15.53 19.81 4.88
N GLY A 80 14.60 20.72 5.11
CA GLY A 80 14.91 22.15 5.32
C GLY A 80 15.49 22.94 4.15
N LEU A 81 15.78 22.34 2.97
CA LEU A 81 16.36 23.05 1.81
C LEU A 81 15.51 24.25 1.38
N ARG A 82 16.17 25.39 1.16
CA ARG A 82 15.55 26.67 0.82
C ARG A 82 16.28 27.44 -0.28
N THR A 83 17.58 27.22 -0.43
CA THR A 83 18.47 28.08 -1.22
C THR A 83 19.27 27.28 -2.25
N GLY A 84 19.83 27.97 -3.24
CA GLY A 84 20.78 27.37 -4.17
C GLY A 84 22.05 26.89 -3.47
N ARG A 85 22.48 27.54 -2.39
CA ARG A 85 23.59 27.06 -1.56
C ARG A 85 23.32 25.68 -0.94
N ASP A 86 22.10 25.44 -0.45
CA ASP A 86 21.73 24.12 0.11
C ASP A 86 21.85 23.02 -0.94
N VAL A 87 21.45 23.32 -2.18
CA VAL A 87 21.60 22.42 -3.34
C VAL A 87 23.06 22.12 -3.62
N ILE A 88 23.93 23.16 -3.66
CA ILE A 88 25.37 22.96 -3.87
C ILE A 88 25.98 22.08 -2.78
N ILE A 89 25.64 22.31 -1.51
CA ILE A 89 26.15 21.47 -0.41
C ILE A 89 25.67 20.03 -0.55
N GLY A 90 24.39 19.82 -0.83
CA GLY A 90 23.86 18.48 -1.08
C GLY A 90 24.57 17.79 -2.25
N ALA A 91 24.84 18.50 -3.34
CA ALA A 91 25.58 17.96 -4.48
C ALA A 91 27.01 17.54 -4.06
N LEU A 92 27.75 18.41 -3.37
CA LEU A 92 29.11 18.14 -2.90
C LEU A 92 29.15 16.94 -1.94
N LEU A 93 28.11 16.75 -1.12
CA LEU A 93 27.96 15.58 -0.24
C LEU A 93 27.46 14.32 -0.95
N GLY A 94 27.06 14.42 -2.23
CA GLY A 94 26.81 13.27 -3.09
C GLY A 94 25.37 13.09 -3.59
N ALA A 95 24.49 14.07 -3.44
CA ALA A 95 23.13 14.03 -4.00
C ALA A 95 23.11 14.33 -5.52
N ASP A 96 22.26 13.60 -6.24
CA ASP A 96 21.88 13.88 -7.63
C ASP A 96 20.64 14.78 -7.72
N GLU A 97 19.73 14.68 -6.74
CA GLU A 97 18.43 15.34 -6.75
C GLU A 97 18.11 16.02 -5.40
N PHE A 98 17.19 16.99 -5.43
CA PHE A 98 16.92 17.88 -4.29
C PHE A 98 15.41 18.03 -4.08
N GLY A 99 14.91 17.55 -2.95
CA GLY A 99 13.51 17.64 -2.57
C GLY A 99 13.20 18.90 -1.77
N PHE A 100 12.19 19.65 -2.21
CA PHE A 100 11.70 20.84 -1.54
C PHE A 100 10.24 20.66 -1.12
N SER A 101 9.88 21.12 0.07
CA SER A 101 8.51 21.05 0.58
C SER A 101 8.07 22.37 1.22
N THR A 102 8.62 22.72 2.38
CA THR A 102 8.20 23.91 3.13
C THR A 102 8.42 25.23 2.37
N ALA A 103 9.55 25.39 1.67
CA ALA A 103 9.85 26.64 0.96
C ALA A 103 8.88 26.90 -0.22
N PRO A 104 8.60 25.93 -1.11
CA PRO A 104 7.51 26.05 -2.10
C PRO A 104 6.14 26.30 -1.47
N LEU A 105 5.82 25.69 -0.32
CA LEU A 105 4.56 25.97 0.39
C LEU A 105 4.49 27.42 0.88
N ILE A 106 5.61 28.00 1.33
CA ILE A 106 5.70 29.43 1.70
C ILE A 106 5.52 30.31 0.46
N ALA A 107 6.19 29.99 -0.65
CA ALA A 107 5.98 30.69 -1.92
C ALA A 107 4.51 30.66 -2.36
N ALA A 108 3.82 29.55 -2.12
CA ALA A 108 2.38 29.39 -2.40
C ALA A 108 1.45 30.06 -1.36
N GLY A 109 1.95 30.64 -0.26
CA GLY A 109 1.15 31.39 0.72
C GLY A 109 1.08 30.80 2.12
N CYS A 110 1.92 29.82 2.47
CA CYS A 110 2.08 29.40 3.86
C CYS A 110 2.75 30.50 4.68
N VAL A 111 2.11 30.91 5.78
CA VAL A 111 2.61 31.95 6.71
C VAL A 111 3.26 31.35 7.97
N MET A 112 3.60 30.06 7.95
CA MET A 112 4.27 29.34 9.05
C MET A 112 3.53 29.40 10.40
N MET A 113 2.19 29.38 10.39
CA MET A 113 1.36 29.39 11.60
C MET A 113 1.46 28.12 12.45
N ARG A 114 1.89 26.98 11.86
CA ARG A 114 2.06 25.67 12.53
C ARG A 114 0.78 25.09 13.17
N LYS A 115 -0.39 25.40 12.61
CA LYS A 115 -1.70 24.83 12.98
C LYS A 115 -2.28 23.88 11.94
N CYS A 116 -1.42 23.25 11.14
CA CYS A 116 -1.83 22.38 10.03
C CYS A 116 -2.73 21.22 10.51
N HIS A 117 -2.40 20.61 11.66
CA HIS A 117 -3.15 19.51 12.28
C HIS A 117 -4.54 19.91 12.81
N LEU A 118 -4.85 21.20 12.93
CA LEU A 118 -6.12 21.69 13.47
C LEU A 118 -7.15 22.01 12.39
N ASN A 119 -6.86 21.74 11.12
CA ASN A 119 -7.73 22.05 10.00
C ASN A 119 -8.10 23.55 9.86
N THR A 120 -7.35 24.45 10.50
CA THR A 120 -7.69 25.89 10.64
C THR A 120 -6.69 26.80 9.92
N CYS A 121 -6.12 26.34 8.81
CA CYS A 121 -5.14 27.12 8.05
C CYS A 121 -5.75 28.45 7.53
N PRO A 122 -5.18 29.61 7.90
CA PRO A 122 -5.78 30.91 7.57
C PRO A 122 -5.67 31.27 6.08
N THR A 123 -4.72 30.65 5.37
CA THR A 123 -4.42 30.91 3.96
C THR A 123 -4.86 29.77 3.04
N GLY A 124 -5.66 28.81 3.54
CA GLY A 124 -6.21 27.74 2.71
C GLY A 124 -5.20 26.69 2.23
N VAL A 125 -3.97 26.66 2.77
CA VAL A 125 -2.92 25.72 2.36
C VAL A 125 -3.15 24.32 2.94
N ALA A 126 -3.23 24.20 4.27
CA ALA A 126 -3.35 22.91 4.98
C ALA A 126 -4.68 22.83 5.73
N THR A 127 -5.79 22.76 4.98
CA THR A 127 -7.15 22.65 5.52
C THR A 127 -8.09 22.01 4.50
N GLN A 128 -9.02 21.21 4.97
CA GLN A 128 -10.14 20.64 4.23
C GLN A 128 -11.43 21.46 4.39
N ASP A 129 -11.46 22.46 5.27
CA ASP A 129 -12.62 23.35 5.46
C ASP A 129 -12.89 24.14 4.15
N PRO A 130 -14.10 24.04 3.58
CA PRO A 130 -14.41 24.66 2.30
C PRO A 130 -14.39 26.20 2.34
N VAL A 131 -14.68 26.82 3.49
CA VAL A 131 -14.61 28.28 3.68
C VAL A 131 -13.16 28.73 3.75
N LEU A 132 -12.30 28.00 4.46
CA LEU A 132 -10.87 28.34 4.56
C LEU A 132 -10.11 28.05 3.26
N ARG A 133 -10.44 26.97 2.55
CA ARG A 133 -9.84 26.65 1.23
C ARG A 133 -10.04 27.75 0.20
N LYS A 134 -11.19 28.46 0.23
CA LYS A 134 -11.43 29.64 -0.63
C LYS A 134 -10.45 30.80 -0.40
N ARG A 135 -9.68 30.78 0.70
CA ARG A 135 -8.66 31.79 1.00
C ARG A 135 -7.31 31.50 0.33
N PHE A 136 -7.15 30.35 -0.32
CA PHE A 136 -5.92 30.01 -1.03
C PHE A 136 -5.72 30.90 -2.24
N LYS A 137 -4.60 31.64 -2.26
CA LYS A 137 -4.20 32.57 -3.33
C LYS A 137 -2.91 32.15 -4.04
N GLY A 138 -2.36 30.98 -3.73
CA GLY A 138 -1.15 30.48 -4.37
C GLY A 138 -1.40 30.13 -5.83
N THR A 139 -0.51 30.54 -6.71
CA THR A 139 -0.55 30.17 -8.12
C THR A 139 0.67 29.31 -8.49
N PRO A 140 0.61 28.51 -9.56
CA PRO A 140 1.77 27.76 -10.04
C PRO A 140 2.99 28.66 -10.29
N GLU A 141 2.79 29.88 -10.76
CA GLU A 141 3.85 30.85 -11.07
C GLU A 141 4.68 31.21 -9.84
N HIS A 142 4.08 31.27 -8.63
CA HIS A 142 4.85 31.51 -7.41
C HIS A 142 5.89 30.41 -7.15
N VAL A 143 5.52 29.15 -7.39
CA VAL A 143 6.40 27.99 -7.20
C VAL A 143 7.44 27.93 -8.32
N ILE A 144 7.03 28.19 -9.56
CA ILE A 144 7.93 28.26 -10.72
C ILE A 144 9.01 29.32 -10.49
N ASN A 145 8.62 30.54 -10.10
CA ASN A 145 9.56 31.63 -9.83
C ASN A 145 10.52 31.29 -8.69
N PHE A 146 10.04 30.65 -7.61
CA PHE A 146 10.90 30.17 -6.53
C PHE A 146 12.00 29.24 -7.06
N PHE A 147 11.64 28.23 -7.86
CA PHE A 147 12.63 27.31 -8.42
C PHE A 147 13.56 27.97 -9.45
N PHE A 148 13.10 28.96 -10.21
CA PHE A 148 13.99 29.76 -11.07
C PHE A 148 15.04 30.51 -10.26
N TYR A 149 14.67 31.12 -9.14
CA TYR A 149 15.62 31.81 -8.28
C TYR A 149 16.63 30.86 -7.64
N VAL A 150 16.18 29.70 -7.14
CA VAL A 150 17.08 28.66 -6.62
C VAL A 150 18.04 28.18 -7.71
N ALA A 151 17.54 27.89 -8.90
CA ALA A 151 18.36 27.43 -10.03
C ALA A 151 19.37 28.49 -10.48
N GLU A 152 18.98 29.77 -10.51
CA GLU A 152 19.89 30.87 -10.85
C GLU A 152 21.02 31.00 -9.82
N GLU A 153 20.71 30.91 -8.53
CA GLU A 153 21.70 30.92 -7.46
C GLU A 153 22.67 29.73 -7.59
N VAL A 154 22.17 28.53 -7.89
CA VAL A 154 23.01 27.35 -8.17
C VAL A 154 23.97 27.62 -9.33
N ARG A 155 23.49 28.22 -10.43
CA ARG A 155 24.34 28.55 -11.59
C ARG A 155 25.43 29.56 -11.25
N LEU A 156 25.09 30.59 -10.46
CA LEU A 156 26.06 31.58 -10.00
C LEU A 156 27.14 30.96 -9.11
N LEU A 157 26.76 30.08 -8.19
CA LEU A 157 27.69 29.37 -7.31
C LEU A 157 28.59 28.39 -8.09
N LEU A 158 28.03 27.62 -9.03
CA LEU A 158 28.82 26.76 -9.93
C LEU A 158 29.85 27.58 -10.71
N ALA A 159 29.43 28.70 -11.29
CA ALA A 159 30.33 29.58 -12.05
C ALA A 159 31.44 30.16 -11.17
N ALA A 160 31.13 30.58 -9.94
CA ALA A 160 32.12 31.07 -8.98
C ALA A 160 33.14 29.99 -8.58
N MET A 161 32.72 28.73 -8.53
CA MET A 161 33.60 27.58 -8.29
C MET A 161 34.34 27.08 -9.55
N GLY A 162 34.04 27.65 -10.74
CA GLY A 162 34.67 27.27 -12.01
C GLY A 162 34.05 26.06 -12.73
N PHE A 163 32.84 25.63 -12.33
CA PHE A 163 32.13 24.49 -12.92
C PHE A 163 30.98 24.93 -13.82
N ARG A 164 30.62 24.07 -14.79
CA ARG A 164 29.54 24.34 -15.75
C ARG A 164 28.31 23.46 -15.52
N LYS A 165 28.48 22.25 -14.99
CA LYS A 165 27.41 21.30 -14.72
C LYS A 165 27.41 20.91 -13.25
N LEU A 166 26.23 20.61 -12.72
CA LEU A 166 26.08 20.13 -11.35
C LEU A 166 26.74 18.76 -11.16
N GLU A 167 26.60 17.87 -12.15
CA GLU A 167 27.23 16.54 -12.19
C GLU A 167 28.73 16.58 -11.93
N ASP A 168 29.41 17.62 -12.43
CA ASP A 168 30.86 17.79 -12.27
C ASP A 168 31.26 17.87 -10.79
N ILE A 169 30.41 18.41 -9.92
CA ILE A 169 30.70 18.62 -8.49
C ILE A 169 30.13 17.53 -7.58
N ILE A 170 29.25 16.64 -8.07
CA ILE A 170 28.61 15.63 -7.22
C ILE A 170 29.66 14.75 -6.52
N GLY A 171 29.61 14.70 -5.19
CA GLY A 171 30.54 13.92 -4.35
C GLY A 171 31.92 14.54 -4.17
N MET A 172 32.16 15.78 -4.63
CA MET A 172 33.42 16.50 -4.41
C MET A 172 33.45 17.19 -3.04
N SER A 173 33.33 16.39 -1.97
CA SER A 173 33.29 16.87 -0.59
C SER A 173 34.57 17.61 -0.15
N ASP A 174 35.66 17.47 -0.89
CA ASP A 174 36.93 18.18 -0.72
C ASP A 174 36.85 19.69 -1.02
N LEU A 175 35.79 20.15 -1.72
CA LEU A 175 35.55 21.58 -1.95
C LEU A 175 34.92 22.30 -0.74
N LEU A 176 34.57 21.57 0.32
CA LEU A 176 33.99 22.13 1.55
C LEU A 176 35.09 22.53 2.55
N ALA A 177 35.23 23.84 2.79
CA ALA A 177 36.18 24.38 3.77
C ALA A 177 35.62 24.41 5.21
N LYS A 178 36.50 24.26 6.20
CA LYS A 178 36.17 24.10 7.64
C LYS A 178 36.37 25.38 8.48
N GLU A 179 37.05 26.38 7.93
CA GLU A 179 37.91 27.27 8.72
C GLU A 179 37.16 28.35 9.52
N GLU A 180 36.10 28.95 8.98
CA GLU A 180 35.39 30.04 9.67
C GLU A 180 34.45 29.56 10.79
N LEU A 181 33.97 28.30 10.75
CA LEU A 181 32.94 27.79 11.67
C LEU A 181 33.51 27.35 13.04
N ILE A 182 34.75 26.87 13.05
CA ILE A 182 35.44 26.34 14.25
C ILE A 182 35.87 27.46 15.21
N ALA A 183 35.84 28.73 14.77
CA ALA A 183 36.16 29.89 15.60
C ALA A 183 35.13 30.14 16.72
N HIS A 184 33.90 29.61 16.60
CA HIS A 184 32.86 29.77 17.62
C HIS A 184 33.11 28.83 18.83
N TRP A 185 33.01 29.35 20.05
CA TRP A 185 33.37 28.59 21.25
C TRP A 185 32.56 27.30 21.46
N LYS A 186 31.27 27.28 21.07
CA LYS A 186 30.42 26.07 21.11
C LYS A 186 30.73 25.04 20.02
N ALA A 187 31.45 25.44 18.98
CA ALA A 187 31.85 24.56 17.88
C ALA A 187 33.22 23.90 18.11
N LYS A 188 33.94 24.30 19.17
CA LYS A 188 35.20 23.68 19.58
C LYS A 188 34.98 22.19 19.85
N GLY A 189 35.68 21.33 19.11
CA GLY A 189 35.63 19.87 19.25
C GLY A 189 34.74 19.16 18.24
N LEU A 190 34.04 19.88 17.35
CA LEU A 190 33.33 19.24 16.23
C LEU A 190 34.32 18.72 15.19
N ASP A 191 34.20 17.44 14.83
CA ASP A 191 34.99 16.80 13.79
C ASP A 191 34.12 16.42 12.59
N PHE A 192 34.36 17.10 11.47
CA PHE A 192 33.69 16.87 10.19
C PHE A 192 34.48 15.92 9.26
N SER A 193 35.60 15.36 9.71
CA SER A 193 36.47 14.50 8.91
C SER A 193 35.73 13.36 8.22
N LYS A 194 34.80 12.72 8.93
CA LYS A 194 33.99 11.60 8.42
C LYS A 194 32.95 12.04 7.40
N ILE A 195 32.35 13.22 7.56
CA ILE A 195 31.33 13.73 6.63
C ILE A 195 31.99 14.15 5.31
N PHE A 196 33.16 14.79 5.39
CA PHE A 196 33.90 15.24 4.21
C PHE A 196 34.88 14.19 3.66
N TYR A 197 34.83 12.96 4.15
CA TYR A 197 35.60 11.88 3.57
C TYR A 197 35.16 11.65 2.12
N LYS A 198 36.12 11.67 1.20
CA LYS A 198 35.92 11.41 -0.22
C LYS A 198 36.47 10.01 -0.53
N PRO A 199 35.62 9.04 -0.86
CA PRO A 199 36.08 7.72 -1.30
C PRO A 199 36.90 7.83 -2.59
N ASP A 200 37.95 7.03 -2.70
CA ASP A 200 38.74 6.93 -3.92
C ASP A 200 37.99 6.09 -4.97
N ALA A 201 37.45 6.75 -5.99
CA ALA A 201 36.71 6.14 -7.09
C ALA A 201 36.74 7.03 -8.35
N PRO A 202 36.63 6.44 -9.56
CA PRO A 202 36.40 7.20 -10.78
C PRO A 202 35.14 8.06 -10.67
N LYS A 203 35.14 9.23 -11.33
CA LYS A 203 34.04 10.21 -11.23
C LYS A 203 32.69 9.60 -11.63
N GLU A 204 32.68 8.72 -12.63
CA GLU A 204 31.47 8.05 -13.14
C GLU A 204 30.84 7.09 -12.11
N ALA A 205 31.60 6.72 -11.08
CA ALA A 205 31.13 5.88 -9.97
C ALA A 205 30.66 6.70 -8.76
N THR A 206 30.79 8.04 -8.75
CA THR A 206 30.40 8.90 -7.62
C THR A 206 28.99 9.46 -7.75
N TYR A 207 28.36 9.34 -8.91
CA TYR A 207 27.00 9.82 -9.17
C TYR A 207 26.24 8.84 -10.07
N ARG A 208 24.94 9.06 -10.28
CA ARG A 208 24.15 8.14 -11.12
C ARG A 208 24.52 8.30 -12.60
N THR A 209 25.03 7.23 -13.21
CA THR A 209 25.46 7.20 -14.61
C THR A 209 24.76 6.12 -15.43
N GLU A 210 24.14 5.13 -14.79
CA GLU A 210 23.47 4.02 -15.48
C GLU A 210 22.12 3.67 -14.81
N PRO A 211 21.17 3.10 -15.55
CA PRO A 211 19.91 2.64 -14.98
C PRO A 211 20.09 1.33 -14.20
N GLN A 212 19.22 1.10 -13.21
CA GLN A 212 19.14 -0.18 -12.52
C GLN A 212 18.56 -1.26 -13.44
N LYS A 213 19.17 -2.45 -13.45
CA LYS A 213 18.61 -3.61 -14.16
C LYS A 213 17.64 -4.38 -13.26
N HIS A 214 16.41 -4.52 -13.72
CA HIS A 214 15.33 -5.24 -13.06
C HIS A 214 15.11 -6.62 -13.71
N PRO A 215 15.17 -7.75 -12.98
CA PRO A 215 15.05 -9.09 -13.55
C PRO A 215 13.58 -9.49 -13.78
N ILE A 216 12.93 -8.85 -14.76
CA ILE A 216 11.49 -9.03 -15.07
C ILE A 216 11.25 -9.50 -16.52
N ASP A 217 12.29 -10.00 -17.17
CA ASP A 217 12.24 -10.42 -18.57
C ASP A 217 11.65 -11.82 -18.72
N ASP A 218 11.92 -12.71 -17.76
CA ASP A 218 11.55 -14.14 -17.81
C ASP A 218 10.46 -14.52 -16.79
N VAL A 219 9.67 -13.56 -16.32
CA VAL A 219 8.61 -13.79 -15.32
C VAL A 219 7.35 -14.38 -15.96
N LEU A 220 6.60 -15.19 -15.20
CA LEU A 220 5.40 -15.89 -15.65
C LEU A 220 4.36 -14.95 -16.31
N ASP A 221 4.23 -13.72 -15.81
CA ASP A 221 3.32 -12.73 -16.39
C ASP A 221 3.57 -12.42 -17.86
N ARG A 222 4.79 -12.58 -18.37
CA ARG A 222 5.07 -12.38 -19.80
C ARG A 222 4.27 -13.36 -20.65
N LYS A 223 4.20 -14.62 -20.20
CA LYS A 223 3.38 -15.65 -20.83
C LYS A 223 1.89 -15.34 -20.68
N LEU A 224 1.45 -14.95 -19.47
CA LEU A 224 0.05 -14.59 -19.22
C LEU A 224 -0.42 -13.42 -20.10
N ILE A 225 0.40 -12.39 -20.27
CA ILE A 225 0.10 -11.24 -21.13
C ILE A 225 0.00 -11.66 -22.60
N GLU A 226 0.91 -12.52 -23.06
CA GLU A 226 0.89 -13.02 -24.44
C GLU A 226 -0.39 -13.81 -24.73
N GLU A 227 -0.76 -14.75 -23.84
CA GLU A 227 -1.98 -15.55 -23.99
C GLU A 227 -3.25 -14.71 -23.79
N ALA A 228 -3.19 -13.64 -23.00
CA ALA A 228 -4.31 -12.73 -22.79
C ALA A 228 -4.48 -11.66 -23.88
N LYS A 229 -3.66 -11.66 -24.95
CA LYS A 229 -3.78 -10.68 -26.05
C LYS A 229 -5.20 -10.51 -26.61
N PRO A 230 -5.98 -11.59 -26.90
CA PRO A 230 -7.34 -11.45 -27.40
C PRO A 230 -8.26 -10.67 -26.44
N ALA A 231 -8.10 -10.88 -25.13
CA ALA A 231 -8.82 -10.12 -24.11
C ALA A 231 -8.34 -8.68 -24.01
N LEU A 232 -7.02 -8.44 -24.08
CA LEU A 232 -6.43 -7.11 -23.96
C LEU A 232 -6.66 -6.22 -25.19
N GLU A 233 -6.87 -6.79 -26.38
CA GLU A 233 -7.04 -6.04 -27.62
C GLU A 233 -8.51 -5.98 -28.04
N ALA A 234 -9.21 -7.12 -28.00
CA ALA A 234 -10.57 -7.25 -28.51
C ALA A 234 -11.63 -7.49 -27.42
N LYS A 235 -11.24 -7.52 -26.13
CA LYS A 235 -12.14 -7.82 -24.99
C LYS A 235 -12.85 -9.16 -25.12
N GLN A 236 -12.22 -10.12 -25.79
CA GLN A 236 -12.73 -11.48 -25.91
C GLN A 236 -12.38 -12.28 -24.66
N PRO A 237 -13.31 -13.10 -24.12
CA PRO A 237 -12.99 -13.99 -23.02
C PRO A 237 -11.85 -14.95 -23.37
N VAL A 238 -10.90 -15.13 -22.44
CA VAL A 238 -9.78 -16.06 -22.56
C VAL A 238 -9.66 -16.90 -21.29
N ASN A 239 -9.37 -18.19 -21.47
CA ASN A 239 -9.09 -19.14 -20.39
C ASN A 239 -7.65 -19.63 -20.54
N ILE A 240 -6.85 -19.48 -19.48
CA ILE A 240 -5.42 -19.82 -19.46
C ILE A 240 -5.19 -20.85 -18.36
N ALA A 241 -4.45 -21.90 -18.65
CA ALA A 241 -4.06 -22.91 -17.68
C ALA A 241 -2.52 -23.01 -17.59
N VAL A 242 -1.95 -22.86 -16.40
CA VAL A 242 -0.49 -22.87 -16.24
C VAL A 242 -0.04 -23.44 -14.89
N ALA A 243 1.11 -24.11 -14.88
CA ALA A 243 1.74 -24.52 -13.63
C ALA A 243 2.43 -23.32 -12.94
N ILE A 244 2.43 -23.29 -11.61
CA ILE A 244 3.08 -22.24 -10.81
C ILE A 244 3.99 -22.85 -9.74
N ARG A 245 5.09 -22.15 -9.44
CA ARG A 245 6.06 -22.51 -8.39
C ARG A 245 6.29 -21.34 -7.45
N ASN A 246 6.84 -21.64 -6.27
CA ASN A 246 7.11 -20.63 -5.25
C ASN A 246 8.10 -19.52 -5.70
N THR A 247 8.87 -19.77 -6.76
CA THR A 247 9.76 -18.80 -7.42
C THR A 247 9.01 -17.79 -8.29
N ASP A 248 7.80 -18.13 -8.75
CA ASP A 248 6.92 -17.27 -9.53
C ASP A 248 6.22 -16.29 -8.60
N ARG A 249 6.84 -15.13 -8.42
CA ARG A 249 6.40 -14.08 -7.50
C ARG A 249 5.62 -13.00 -8.25
N SER A 250 4.67 -12.38 -7.56
CA SER A 250 3.86 -11.29 -8.10
C SER A 250 3.07 -11.65 -9.37
N THR A 251 2.75 -12.93 -9.54
CA THR A 251 1.98 -13.42 -10.69
C THR A 251 0.64 -12.68 -10.78
N GLY A 252 0.34 -12.14 -11.95
CA GLY A 252 -0.84 -11.33 -12.27
C GLY A 252 -0.62 -9.82 -12.19
N ALA A 253 0.46 -9.34 -11.56
CA ALA A 253 0.65 -7.90 -11.36
C ALA A 253 0.94 -7.13 -12.66
N MET A 254 1.77 -7.69 -13.56
CA MET A 254 2.03 -7.04 -14.86
C MET A 254 0.84 -7.20 -15.81
N LEU A 255 0.16 -8.36 -15.79
CA LEU A 255 -1.09 -8.56 -16.54
C LEU A 255 -2.15 -7.54 -16.12
N SER A 256 -2.33 -7.35 -14.81
CA SER A 256 -3.20 -6.32 -14.25
C SER A 256 -2.79 -4.92 -14.69
N GLY A 257 -1.48 -4.63 -14.68
CA GLY A 257 -0.93 -3.38 -15.21
C GLY A 257 -1.31 -3.12 -16.67
N GLU A 258 -1.29 -4.16 -17.51
CA GLU A 258 -1.71 -4.06 -18.91
C GLU A 258 -3.23 -3.81 -19.07
N VAL A 259 -4.07 -4.40 -18.22
CA VAL A 259 -5.51 -4.09 -18.16
C VAL A 259 -5.73 -2.65 -17.70
N ALA A 260 -5.13 -2.22 -16.60
CA ALA A 260 -5.25 -0.87 -16.06
C ALA A 260 -4.72 0.20 -17.04
N ARG A 261 -3.64 -0.10 -17.77
CA ARG A 261 -3.07 0.79 -18.80
C ARG A 261 -4.02 1.01 -19.98
N ARG A 262 -4.87 0.04 -20.32
CA ARG A 262 -5.83 0.14 -21.43
C ARG A 262 -7.20 0.65 -20.99
N TYR A 263 -7.70 0.13 -19.87
CA TYR A 263 -9.11 0.29 -19.47
C TYR A 263 -9.29 1.05 -18.15
N ARG A 264 -8.19 1.49 -17.52
CA ARG A 264 -8.18 2.18 -16.22
C ARG A 264 -8.91 1.32 -15.17
N HIS A 265 -9.43 1.95 -14.13
CA HIS A 265 -10.13 1.27 -13.04
C HIS A 265 -11.43 0.57 -13.48
N LYS A 266 -12.05 1.00 -14.59
CA LYS A 266 -13.24 0.32 -15.13
C LYS A 266 -12.96 -1.13 -15.52
N GLY A 267 -11.72 -1.45 -15.88
CA GLY A 267 -11.29 -2.81 -16.20
C GLY A 267 -12.04 -3.44 -17.37
N LEU A 268 -12.08 -4.77 -17.35
CA LEU A 268 -12.84 -5.61 -18.28
C LEU A 268 -14.14 -6.09 -17.62
N LYS A 269 -14.99 -6.78 -18.38
CA LYS A 269 -16.10 -7.53 -17.78
C LYS A 269 -15.53 -8.66 -16.93
N ASP A 270 -16.27 -9.05 -15.89
CA ASP A 270 -15.85 -10.15 -15.00
C ASP A 270 -15.58 -11.42 -15.83
N ASP A 271 -14.56 -12.19 -15.42
CA ASP A 271 -14.13 -13.43 -16.07
C ASP A 271 -13.75 -13.27 -17.57
N THR A 272 -13.41 -12.06 -18.03
CA THR A 272 -12.85 -11.88 -19.38
C THR A 272 -11.47 -12.53 -19.49
N ILE A 273 -10.67 -12.51 -18.41
CA ILE A 273 -9.40 -13.24 -18.34
C ILE A 273 -9.47 -14.17 -17.15
N SER A 274 -9.66 -15.45 -17.41
CA SER A 274 -9.70 -16.49 -16.38
C SER A 274 -8.42 -17.32 -16.45
N VAL A 275 -7.71 -17.43 -15.32
CA VAL A 275 -6.44 -18.14 -15.23
C VAL A 275 -6.52 -19.19 -14.14
N THR A 276 -6.42 -20.46 -14.53
CA THR A 276 -6.29 -21.58 -13.59
C THR A 276 -4.81 -21.92 -13.44
N LEU A 277 -4.33 -21.91 -12.21
CA LEU A 277 -2.95 -22.21 -11.84
C LEU A 277 -2.89 -23.45 -10.97
N THR A 278 -1.87 -24.28 -11.16
CA THR A 278 -1.67 -25.49 -10.36
C THR A 278 -0.26 -25.53 -9.77
N GLY A 279 -0.16 -25.69 -8.46
CA GLY A 279 1.10 -25.75 -7.73
C GLY A 279 1.14 -24.80 -6.53
N THR A 280 2.33 -24.35 -6.16
CA THR A 280 2.53 -23.44 -5.02
C THR A 280 2.87 -22.05 -5.54
N ALA A 281 2.06 -21.04 -5.27
CA ALA A 281 2.33 -19.68 -5.71
C ALA A 281 3.37 -18.97 -4.83
N GLY A 282 4.26 -18.21 -5.45
CA GLY A 282 5.20 -17.36 -4.75
C GLY A 282 4.55 -16.16 -4.06
N GLN A 283 5.39 -15.37 -3.41
CA GLN A 283 5.00 -14.14 -2.71
C GLN A 283 4.23 -13.18 -3.61
N SER A 284 3.22 -12.50 -3.05
CA SER A 284 2.41 -11.47 -3.75
C SER A 284 1.58 -11.99 -4.93
N PHE A 285 1.14 -13.26 -4.90
CA PHE A 285 0.22 -13.80 -5.90
C PHE A 285 -1.05 -12.95 -6.03
N GLY A 286 -1.41 -12.55 -7.25
CA GLY A 286 -2.59 -11.71 -7.49
C GLY A 286 -2.46 -10.28 -6.97
N ALA A 287 -1.24 -9.77 -6.76
CA ALA A 287 -1.06 -8.39 -6.32
C ALA A 287 -1.64 -7.40 -7.34
N PHE A 288 -2.42 -6.44 -6.85
CA PHE A 288 -3.09 -5.41 -7.65
C PHE A 288 -4.01 -5.96 -8.75
N LEU A 289 -4.53 -7.19 -8.61
CA LEU A 289 -5.32 -7.83 -9.67
C LEU A 289 -6.53 -6.98 -10.06
N ALA A 290 -6.59 -6.59 -11.33
CA ALA A 290 -7.60 -5.69 -11.87
C ALA A 290 -8.92 -6.40 -12.17
N ARG A 291 -10.00 -5.61 -12.17
CA ARG A 291 -11.33 -6.04 -12.58
C ARG A 291 -11.35 -6.70 -13.95
N GLY A 292 -12.05 -7.82 -14.02
CA GLY A 292 -12.16 -8.68 -15.19
C GLY A 292 -11.08 -9.75 -15.32
N ILE A 293 -10.16 -9.83 -14.34
CA ILE A 293 -9.23 -10.94 -14.20
C ILE A 293 -9.64 -11.80 -13.01
N SER A 294 -9.71 -13.11 -13.23
CA SER A 294 -10.07 -14.12 -12.23
C SER A 294 -8.99 -15.18 -12.18
N PHE A 295 -8.37 -15.35 -11.01
CA PHE A 295 -7.36 -16.38 -10.79
C PHE A 295 -7.91 -17.46 -9.87
N GLU A 296 -7.78 -18.70 -10.31
CA GLU A 296 -8.04 -19.90 -9.54
C GLU A 296 -6.70 -20.61 -9.31
N LEU A 297 -6.34 -20.85 -8.06
CA LEU A 297 -5.12 -21.58 -7.69
C LEU A 297 -5.51 -22.89 -7.01
N ILE A 298 -5.20 -23.98 -7.70
CA ILE A 298 -5.31 -25.35 -7.20
C ILE A 298 -3.98 -25.69 -6.52
N GLY A 299 -3.91 -25.52 -5.20
CA GLY A 299 -2.70 -25.67 -4.40
C GLY A 299 -2.65 -24.70 -3.21
N ASP A 300 -1.50 -24.07 -3.01
CA ASP A 300 -1.22 -23.18 -1.87
C ASP A 300 -0.42 -21.94 -2.29
N ALA A 301 -0.42 -20.89 -1.48
CA ALA A 301 0.32 -19.66 -1.76
C ALA A 301 1.09 -19.12 -0.55
N ASN A 302 2.15 -18.36 -0.82
CA ASN A 302 2.96 -17.71 0.21
C ASN A 302 2.29 -16.39 0.70
N ASP A 303 3.06 -15.48 1.31
CA ASP A 303 2.52 -14.23 1.87
C ASP A 303 2.04 -13.24 0.77
N TYR A 304 1.25 -12.26 1.21
CA TYR A 304 0.81 -11.12 0.40
C TYR A 304 -0.14 -11.45 -0.76
N VAL A 305 -0.84 -12.59 -0.72
CA VAL A 305 -1.91 -12.91 -1.67
C VAL A 305 -2.89 -11.74 -1.77
N GLY A 306 -3.19 -11.30 -2.99
CA GLY A 306 -4.13 -10.21 -3.22
C GLY A 306 -3.71 -8.87 -2.61
N LYS A 307 -2.41 -8.64 -2.36
CA LYS A 307 -1.91 -7.33 -1.91
C LYS A 307 -2.42 -6.23 -2.84
N GLY A 308 -3.12 -5.25 -2.27
CA GLY A 308 -3.72 -4.16 -3.02
C GLY A 308 -4.75 -4.60 -4.08
N LEU A 309 -5.49 -5.69 -3.84
CA LEU A 309 -6.53 -6.19 -4.76
C LEU A 309 -7.40 -5.03 -5.28
N SER A 310 -7.59 -5.00 -6.60
CA SER A 310 -8.12 -3.86 -7.35
C SER A 310 -9.26 -4.28 -8.30
N GLY A 311 -10.14 -5.15 -7.80
CA GLY A 311 -11.39 -5.52 -8.46
C GLY A 311 -11.40 -6.89 -9.11
N GLY A 312 -10.25 -7.57 -9.21
CA GLY A 312 -10.17 -8.96 -9.66
C GLY A 312 -10.72 -9.96 -8.64
N ARG A 313 -10.86 -11.22 -9.07
CA ARG A 313 -11.27 -12.35 -8.23
C ARG A 313 -10.10 -13.30 -7.99
N LEU A 314 -9.91 -13.71 -6.74
CA LEU A 314 -8.94 -14.70 -6.31
C LEU A 314 -9.66 -15.89 -5.67
N VAL A 315 -9.35 -17.09 -6.12
CA VAL A 315 -9.86 -18.33 -5.58
C VAL A 315 -8.67 -19.24 -5.32
N ILE A 316 -8.52 -19.74 -4.09
CA ILE A 316 -7.44 -20.65 -3.73
C ILE A 316 -8.03 -21.81 -2.92
N HIS A 317 -7.79 -23.03 -3.39
CA HIS A 317 -8.28 -24.23 -2.73
C HIS A 317 -7.29 -25.40 -2.97
N PRO A 318 -7.27 -26.40 -2.08
CA PRO A 318 -6.39 -27.54 -2.25
C PRO A 318 -6.83 -28.40 -3.45
N PRO A 319 -5.92 -29.22 -4.00
CA PRO A 319 -6.31 -30.20 -5.02
C PRO A 319 -7.25 -31.25 -4.44
N GLU A 320 -8.14 -31.81 -5.25
CA GLU A 320 -9.18 -32.76 -4.82
C GLU A 320 -8.63 -34.01 -4.12
N ASN A 321 -7.40 -34.42 -4.45
CA ASN A 321 -6.74 -35.58 -3.84
C ASN A 321 -5.94 -35.24 -2.57
N ALA A 322 -6.01 -34.00 -2.08
CA ALA A 322 -5.34 -33.60 -0.86
C ALA A 322 -5.95 -34.33 0.35
N ARG A 323 -5.08 -34.82 1.24
CA ARG A 323 -5.49 -35.51 2.48
C ARG A 323 -5.65 -34.56 3.67
N ILE A 324 -5.49 -33.26 3.44
CA ILE A 324 -5.59 -32.25 4.48
C ILE A 324 -7.06 -31.96 4.79
N VAL A 325 -7.32 -31.47 5.99
CA VAL A 325 -8.59 -30.86 6.35
C VAL A 325 -8.42 -29.35 6.12
N PRO A 326 -9.03 -28.77 5.08
CA PRO A 326 -8.78 -27.39 4.66
C PRO A 326 -8.89 -26.39 5.83
N GLU A 327 -9.96 -26.48 6.62
CA GLU A 327 -10.25 -25.58 7.74
C GLU A 327 -9.24 -25.68 8.91
N ASN A 328 -8.36 -26.68 8.91
CA ASN A 328 -7.29 -26.86 9.91
C ASN A 328 -5.88 -26.69 9.31
N SER A 329 -5.77 -26.31 8.04
CA SER A 329 -4.51 -26.33 7.30
C SER A 329 -4.22 -24.97 6.68
N ILE A 330 -2.98 -24.49 6.82
CA ILE A 330 -2.55 -23.24 6.20
C ILE A 330 -2.54 -23.42 4.68
N ILE A 331 -3.29 -22.56 3.98
CA ILE A 331 -3.33 -22.51 2.51
C ILE A 331 -2.69 -21.25 1.95
N VAL A 332 -2.68 -20.16 2.73
CA VAL A 332 -2.01 -18.91 2.38
C VAL A 332 -1.20 -18.34 3.54
N GLY A 333 -0.13 -17.61 3.22
CA GLY A 333 0.73 -16.97 4.21
C GLY A 333 0.09 -15.75 4.89
N ASN A 334 0.95 -14.80 5.27
CA ASN A 334 0.61 -13.62 6.06
C ASN A 334 0.21 -12.43 5.20
N THR A 335 -0.40 -11.42 5.83
CA THR A 335 -0.63 -10.08 5.24
C THR A 335 -1.40 -10.14 3.90
N VAL A 336 -2.31 -11.09 3.81
CA VAL A 336 -3.21 -11.31 2.67
C VAL A 336 -4.17 -10.12 2.56
N LEU A 337 -4.46 -9.67 1.33
CA LEU A 337 -5.31 -8.51 1.03
C LEU A 337 -4.82 -7.19 1.63
N TYR A 338 -3.51 -7.05 1.85
CA TYR A 338 -2.94 -5.83 2.40
C TYR A 338 -3.33 -4.59 1.59
N GLY A 339 -4.11 -3.69 2.20
CA GLY A 339 -4.54 -2.44 1.57
C GLY A 339 -5.49 -2.63 0.39
N ALA A 340 -6.16 -3.78 0.27
CA ALA A 340 -7.09 -4.06 -0.82
C ALA A 340 -8.21 -3.01 -0.89
N THR A 341 -8.60 -2.59 -2.09
CA THR A 341 -9.60 -1.52 -2.28
C THR A 341 -10.92 -2.04 -2.84
N GLU A 342 -10.88 -3.10 -3.63
CA GLU A 342 -12.05 -3.81 -4.14
C GLU A 342 -11.65 -5.18 -4.71
N GLY A 343 -12.62 -6.05 -4.97
CA GLY A 343 -12.41 -7.39 -5.50
C GLY A 343 -12.86 -8.47 -4.53
N GLU A 344 -12.72 -9.72 -4.94
CA GLU A 344 -13.21 -10.90 -4.22
C GLU A 344 -12.08 -11.89 -3.97
N CYS A 345 -12.04 -12.51 -2.79
CA CYS A 345 -11.02 -13.48 -2.42
C CYS A 345 -11.65 -14.65 -1.65
N TYR A 346 -11.59 -15.86 -2.19
CA TYR A 346 -12.17 -17.08 -1.62
C TYR A 346 -11.05 -18.08 -1.34
N LEU A 347 -10.88 -18.45 -0.08
CA LEU A 347 -9.74 -19.23 0.39
C LEU A 347 -10.21 -20.46 1.16
N SER A 348 -10.14 -21.64 0.54
CA SER A 348 -10.50 -22.89 1.22
C SER A 348 -9.33 -23.39 2.07
N GLY A 349 -9.15 -22.72 3.21
CA GLY A 349 -8.22 -23.10 4.25
C GLY A 349 -7.87 -21.93 5.17
N VAL A 350 -6.84 -22.11 5.98
CA VAL A 350 -6.40 -21.14 6.99
C VAL A 350 -5.39 -20.15 6.38
N ALA A 351 -5.62 -18.85 6.62
CA ALA A 351 -4.65 -17.81 6.34
C ALA A 351 -3.75 -17.52 7.55
N GLY A 352 -2.52 -17.06 7.29
CA GLY A 352 -1.58 -16.64 8.33
C GLY A 352 -1.99 -15.38 9.09
N GLU A 353 -1.01 -14.72 9.69
CA GLU A 353 -1.19 -13.50 10.47
C GLU A 353 -1.55 -12.30 9.60
N ARG A 354 -2.20 -11.30 10.21
CA ARG A 354 -2.56 -10.02 9.57
C ARG A 354 -3.41 -10.19 8.31
N PHE A 355 -4.28 -11.19 8.30
CA PHE A 355 -5.26 -11.36 7.23
C PHE A 355 -6.13 -10.10 7.07
N ALA A 356 -6.31 -9.62 5.84
CA ALA A 356 -7.08 -8.42 5.52
C ALA A 356 -6.61 -7.13 6.23
N VAL A 357 -5.32 -7.05 6.59
CA VAL A 357 -4.76 -5.84 7.20
C VAL A 357 -4.91 -4.63 6.28
N ARG A 358 -5.48 -3.55 6.80
CA ARG A 358 -5.82 -2.34 6.01
C ARG A 358 -6.76 -2.58 4.82
N ASN A 359 -7.54 -3.67 4.80
CA ASN A 359 -8.57 -3.83 3.78
C ASN A 359 -9.52 -2.62 3.79
N SER A 360 -9.73 -2.04 2.62
CA SER A 360 -10.46 -0.80 2.40
C SER A 360 -11.66 -0.99 1.47
N GLY A 361 -11.96 -2.23 1.04
CA GLY A 361 -13.14 -2.47 0.20
C GLY A 361 -13.22 -3.84 -0.49
N ALA A 362 -12.26 -4.75 -0.30
CA ALA A 362 -12.37 -6.10 -0.82
C ALA A 362 -13.28 -6.99 0.02
N ILE A 363 -13.88 -7.98 -0.64
CA ILE A 363 -14.66 -9.05 -0.04
C ILE A 363 -13.75 -10.27 0.11
N ALA A 364 -13.80 -10.93 1.27
CA ALA A 364 -13.08 -12.17 1.47
C ALA A 364 -13.87 -13.21 2.26
N VAL A 365 -13.72 -14.48 1.89
CA VAL A 365 -14.18 -15.63 2.68
C VAL A 365 -13.01 -16.58 2.90
N VAL A 366 -12.79 -16.97 4.16
CA VAL A 366 -11.65 -17.79 4.58
C VAL A 366 -12.05 -18.75 5.68
N GLU A 367 -11.40 -19.91 5.77
CA GLU A 367 -11.76 -20.98 6.71
C GLU A 367 -10.99 -20.92 8.04
N GLY A 368 -10.15 -19.90 8.21
CA GLY A 368 -9.47 -19.60 9.47
C GLY A 368 -8.41 -18.52 9.27
N VAL A 369 -8.03 -17.84 10.34
CA VAL A 369 -7.02 -16.77 10.29
C VAL A 369 -6.10 -16.82 11.50
N GLY A 370 -4.84 -16.42 11.32
CA GLY A 370 -3.89 -16.21 12.41
C GLY A 370 -4.17 -14.96 13.25
N ASP A 371 -3.18 -14.53 14.03
CA ASP A 371 -3.27 -13.33 14.87
C ASP A 371 -3.43 -12.06 14.01
N HIS A 372 -4.04 -11.02 14.58
CA HIS A 372 -4.22 -9.69 13.96
C HIS A 372 -5.09 -9.67 12.68
N GLY A 373 -6.06 -10.58 12.57
CA GLY A 373 -7.05 -10.54 11.49
C GLY A 373 -7.83 -9.22 11.46
N CYS A 374 -8.07 -8.67 10.28
CA CYS A 374 -8.76 -7.39 10.03
C CYS A 374 -8.13 -6.17 10.73
N GLU A 375 -6.84 -6.23 11.09
CA GLU A 375 -6.12 -5.12 11.69
C GLU A 375 -6.14 -3.88 10.77
N TYR A 376 -6.51 -2.72 11.29
CA TYR A 376 -6.65 -1.46 10.55
C TYR A 376 -7.59 -1.49 9.33
N MET A 377 -8.53 -2.43 9.25
CA MET A 377 -9.53 -2.47 8.17
C MET A 377 -10.43 -1.23 8.22
N THR A 378 -10.66 -0.62 7.06
CA THR A 378 -11.42 0.63 6.87
C THR A 378 -12.61 0.47 5.93
N GLY A 379 -12.77 -0.70 5.29
CA GLY A 379 -13.88 -0.99 4.38
C GLY A 379 -13.82 -2.43 3.87
N GLY A 380 -14.89 -2.87 3.20
CA GLY A 380 -15.03 -4.23 2.68
C GLY A 380 -15.76 -5.17 3.65
N VAL A 381 -15.84 -6.44 3.26
CA VAL A 381 -16.51 -7.49 4.03
C VAL A 381 -15.62 -8.72 4.16
N VAL A 382 -15.41 -9.20 5.38
CA VAL A 382 -14.62 -10.40 5.65
C VAL A 382 -15.47 -11.44 6.36
N VAL A 383 -15.51 -12.66 5.83
CA VAL A 383 -16.19 -13.80 6.47
C VAL A 383 -15.14 -14.83 6.86
N VAL A 384 -15.12 -15.22 8.13
CA VAL A 384 -14.26 -16.28 8.66
C VAL A 384 -15.13 -17.43 9.13
N ILE A 385 -15.05 -18.58 8.45
CA ILE A 385 -15.85 -19.79 8.74
C ILE A 385 -15.08 -20.87 9.53
N GLY A 386 -14.09 -20.42 10.32
CA GLY A 386 -13.33 -21.25 11.25
C GLY A 386 -12.56 -20.43 12.30
N LYS A 387 -11.48 -20.97 12.85
CA LYS A 387 -10.79 -20.36 14.01
C LYS A 387 -10.07 -19.06 13.67
N THR A 388 -10.04 -18.13 14.62
CA THR A 388 -9.27 -16.87 14.55
C THR A 388 -8.11 -16.86 15.53
N GLY A 389 -7.05 -16.11 15.22
CA GLY A 389 -6.03 -15.74 16.19
C GLY A 389 -6.46 -14.61 17.12
N ARG A 390 -5.51 -14.13 17.92
CA ARG A 390 -5.67 -13.06 18.91
C ARG A 390 -5.65 -11.68 18.25
N ASN A 391 -6.13 -10.69 19.00
CA ASN A 391 -6.10 -9.26 18.63
C ASN A 391 -6.81 -8.98 17.29
N PHE A 392 -7.87 -9.73 17.00
CA PHE A 392 -8.69 -9.54 15.81
C PHE A 392 -9.35 -8.14 15.84
N ALA A 393 -9.47 -7.50 14.69
CA ALA A 393 -10.07 -6.17 14.49
C ALA A 393 -9.38 -5.00 15.22
N ALA A 394 -8.11 -5.15 15.64
CA ALA A 394 -7.35 -4.06 16.23
C ALA A 394 -7.24 -2.86 15.27
N GLY A 395 -7.70 -1.69 15.70
CA GLY A 395 -7.69 -0.48 14.87
C GLY A 395 -8.64 -0.52 13.67
N MET A 396 -9.56 -1.50 13.61
CA MET A 396 -10.59 -1.57 12.58
C MET A 396 -11.55 -0.39 12.75
N SER A 397 -11.64 0.46 11.72
CA SER A 397 -12.40 1.71 11.74
C SER A 397 -13.46 1.81 10.65
N GLY A 398 -13.57 0.80 9.77
CA GLY A 398 -14.66 0.66 8.83
C GLY A 398 -14.73 -0.73 8.21
N GLY A 399 -15.84 -1.02 7.52
CA GLY A 399 -16.16 -2.35 7.00
C GLY A 399 -16.87 -3.26 8.02
N VAL A 400 -17.16 -4.49 7.61
CA VAL A 400 -17.85 -5.50 8.45
C VAL A 400 -17.08 -6.81 8.38
N ALA A 401 -16.97 -7.51 9.50
CA ALA A 401 -16.51 -8.91 9.51
C ALA A 401 -17.55 -9.82 10.16
N TYR A 402 -17.70 -11.04 9.65
CA TYR A 402 -18.51 -12.09 10.25
C TYR A 402 -17.60 -13.25 10.63
N VAL A 403 -17.62 -13.63 11.91
CA VAL A 403 -16.78 -14.70 12.43
C VAL A 403 -17.67 -15.81 12.98
N LEU A 404 -17.43 -17.03 12.54
CA LEU A 404 -18.08 -18.22 13.09
C LEU A 404 -17.46 -18.56 14.45
N ASP A 405 -18.23 -18.38 15.53
CA ASP A 405 -17.81 -18.60 16.91
C ASP A 405 -18.51 -19.83 17.50
N GLU A 406 -18.02 -21.02 17.17
CA GLU A 406 -18.61 -22.29 17.63
C GLU A 406 -18.37 -22.56 19.12
N GLU A 407 -17.24 -22.10 19.66
CA GLU A 407 -16.84 -22.32 21.06
C GLU A 407 -17.34 -21.22 22.00
N GLY A 408 -17.83 -20.09 21.47
CA GLY A 408 -18.30 -18.94 22.25
C GLY A 408 -17.17 -18.12 22.88
N ASP A 409 -15.94 -18.28 22.41
CA ASP A 409 -14.72 -17.71 22.98
C ASP A 409 -14.10 -16.59 22.13
N PHE A 410 -14.70 -16.27 20.97
CA PHE A 410 -14.18 -15.26 20.05
C PHE A 410 -14.00 -13.88 20.70
N ALA A 411 -14.89 -13.50 21.63
CA ALA A 411 -14.80 -12.22 22.34
C ALA A 411 -13.47 -12.04 23.09
N ALA A 412 -12.84 -13.12 23.58
CA ALA A 412 -11.54 -13.06 24.26
C ALA A 412 -10.37 -12.81 23.29
N ARG A 413 -10.58 -13.07 22.00
CA ARG A 413 -9.58 -12.89 20.93
C ARG A 413 -9.80 -11.61 20.13
N CYS A 414 -10.95 -10.97 20.26
CA CYS A 414 -11.28 -9.72 19.58
C CYS A 414 -10.81 -8.49 20.36
N ASN A 415 -10.22 -7.51 19.67
CA ASN A 415 -9.85 -6.23 20.26
C ASN A 415 -11.05 -5.29 20.26
N MET A 416 -11.69 -5.16 21.42
CA MET A 416 -12.93 -4.39 21.61
C MET A 416 -12.73 -2.86 21.72
N ALA A 417 -11.53 -2.32 21.42
CA ALA A 417 -11.25 -0.89 21.62
C ALA A 417 -12.04 0.03 20.67
N MET A 418 -12.40 -0.45 19.47
CA MET A 418 -13.09 0.34 18.44
C MET A 418 -14.30 -0.38 17.81
N VAL A 419 -14.52 -1.64 18.17
CA VAL A 419 -15.54 -2.50 17.55
C VAL A 419 -16.46 -3.11 18.60
N GLU A 420 -17.67 -3.44 18.17
CA GLU A 420 -18.64 -4.22 18.94
C GLU A 420 -18.94 -5.54 18.24
N LEU A 421 -19.38 -6.51 19.04
CA LEU A 421 -19.81 -7.83 18.57
C LEU A 421 -21.33 -7.91 18.66
N GLU A 422 -21.97 -8.23 17.55
CA GLU A 422 -23.43 -8.40 17.45
C GLU A 422 -23.78 -9.81 16.95
N PRO A 423 -24.91 -10.37 17.39
CA PRO A 423 -25.47 -11.55 16.73
C PRO A 423 -25.94 -11.18 15.31
N VAL A 424 -25.97 -12.17 14.42
CA VAL A 424 -26.65 -12.02 13.13
C VAL A 424 -28.15 -12.25 13.35
N PRO A 425 -29.02 -11.24 13.12
CA PRO A 425 -30.46 -11.40 13.31
C PRO A 425 -31.05 -12.40 12.31
N GLU A 426 -32.20 -12.95 12.67
CA GLU A 426 -33.02 -13.76 11.75
C GLU A 426 -33.85 -12.85 10.85
N GLU A 427 -33.87 -13.14 9.56
CA GLU A 427 -34.65 -12.44 8.55
C GLU A 427 -35.69 -13.40 7.93
N ASP A 428 -36.98 -13.14 8.19
CA ASP A 428 -38.09 -14.06 7.91
C ASP A 428 -38.30 -14.42 6.40
N ASP A 429 -37.73 -13.66 5.45
CA ASP A 429 -38.07 -13.72 4.00
C ASP A 429 -36.90 -14.04 3.04
N ILE A 430 -35.87 -14.78 3.46
CA ILE A 430 -34.67 -15.05 2.62
C ILE A 430 -35.02 -15.85 1.35
N LEU A 431 -35.81 -16.93 1.51
CA LEU A 431 -36.13 -17.85 0.41
C LEU A 431 -37.03 -17.20 -0.66
N GLU A 432 -37.98 -16.35 -0.27
CA GLU A 432 -38.84 -15.64 -1.22
C GLU A 432 -38.07 -14.60 -2.03
N ARG A 433 -37.14 -13.85 -1.42
CA ARG A 433 -36.35 -12.82 -2.12
C ARG A 433 -35.30 -13.42 -3.06
N LEU A 434 -34.62 -14.49 -2.64
CA LEU A 434 -33.67 -15.22 -3.49
C LEU A 434 -34.38 -15.89 -4.69
N HIS A 435 -35.62 -16.36 -4.52
CA HIS A 435 -36.42 -16.95 -5.60
C HIS A 435 -37.05 -15.92 -6.54
N HIS A 436 -37.37 -14.70 -6.09
CA HIS A 436 -37.89 -13.64 -6.97
C HIS A 436 -36.83 -13.03 -7.90
N HIS A 437 -35.54 -13.18 -7.59
CA HIS A 437 -34.43 -12.97 -8.53
C HIS A 437 -34.13 -14.21 -9.41
N GLY A 438 -34.95 -15.26 -9.31
CA GLY A 438 -34.82 -16.54 -10.01
C GLY A 438 -35.26 -16.48 -11.48
N GLY A 439 -34.35 -15.99 -12.33
CA GLY A 439 -34.47 -16.10 -13.79
C GLY A 439 -33.26 -16.71 -14.49
N ASP A 440 -32.03 -16.54 -13.96
CA ASP A 440 -30.81 -17.04 -14.61
C ASP A 440 -29.78 -17.49 -13.56
N ILE A 441 -29.70 -18.80 -13.31
CA ILE A 441 -28.69 -19.47 -12.47
C ILE A 441 -27.26 -19.27 -13.05
N ALA A 442 -27.14 -18.69 -14.24
CA ALA A 442 -25.88 -18.33 -14.89
C ALA A 442 -25.34 -16.93 -14.51
N HIS A 443 -26.07 -16.13 -13.73
CA HIS A 443 -25.67 -14.79 -13.29
C HIS A 443 -25.79 -14.61 -11.78
N MET A 444 -24.96 -15.33 -11.01
CA MET A 444 -24.61 -14.88 -9.65
C MET A 444 -23.73 -13.63 -9.76
N GLY A 445 -24.38 -12.48 -9.98
CA GLY A 445 -23.73 -11.18 -9.97
C GLY A 445 -23.14 -10.84 -8.59
N ARG A 446 -22.23 -9.88 -8.57
CA ARG A 446 -21.66 -9.28 -7.34
C ARG A 446 -22.71 -9.17 -6.24
N VAL A 447 -22.40 -9.66 -5.05
CA VAL A 447 -23.08 -9.22 -3.84
C VAL A 447 -22.99 -7.70 -3.83
N ASP A 448 -24.13 -7.01 -3.77
CA ASP A 448 -24.13 -5.56 -3.65
C ASP A 448 -23.66 -5.17 -2.24
N VAL A 449 -22.35 -5.21 -2.03
CA VAL A 449 -21.66 -4.63 -0.88
C VAL A 449 -21.64 -3.10 -0.92
N SER A 450 -22.31 -2.45 -1.88
CA SER A 450 -22.65 -1.03 -1.76
C SER A 450 -24.03 -0.80 -1.12
N GLY A 451 -24.76 -1.87 -0.83
CA GLY A 451 -26.00 -1.87 -0.06
C GLY A 451 -25.81 -1.50 1.42
N ASP A 452 -26.93 -1.38 2.12
CA ASP A 452 -26.97 -1.03 3.54
C ASP A 452 -26.17 -2.03 4.39
N MET A 453 -25.07 -1.56 5.00
CA MET A 453 -24.20 -2.37 5.87
C MET A 453 -24.77 -2.59 7.29
N THR A 454 -25.91 -1.95 7.59
CA THR A 454 -26.61 -2.05 8.86
C THR A 454 -27.76 -3.07 8.85
N SER A 455 -28.20 -3.53 7.67
CA SER A 455 -29.25 -4.53 7.48
C SER A 455 -28.85 -5.63 6.48
N ASN A 456 -29.71 -6.65 6.31
CA ASN A 456 -29.53 -7.78 5.40
C ASN A 456 -28.24 -8.57 5.69
N ASP A 457 -27.89 -8.69 6.97
CA ASP A 457 -26.68 -9.38 7.40
C ASP A 457 -26.77 -10.88 7.12
N GLU A 458 -27.95 -11.48 7.31
CA GLU A 458 -28.17 -12.90 7.08
C GLU A 458 -28.07 -13.24 5.59
N GLU A 459 -28.80 -12.52 4.73
CA GLU A 459 -28.75 -12.69 3.28
C GLU A 459 -27.33 -12.52 2.73
N ARG A 460 -26.63 -11.45 3.14
CA ARG A 460 -25.25 -11.19 2.71
C ARG A 460 -24.32 -12.34 3.12
N LEU A 461 -24.39 -12.76 4.38
CA LEU A 461 -23.53 -13.81 4.88
C LEU A 461 -23.79 -15.14 4.17
N TYR A 462 -25.06 -15.50 3.96
CA TYR A 462 -25.44 -16.70 3.22
C TYR A 462 -24.88 -16.67 1.79
N GLN A 463 -25.08 -15.56 1.06
CA GLN A 463 -24.60 -15.43 -0.31
C GLN A 463 -23.07 -15.49 -0.41
N LEU A 464 -22.34 -14.89 0.54
CA LEU A 464 -20.88 -14.95 0.55
C LEU A 464 -20.35 -16.37 0.78
N ILE A 465 -20.98 -17.12 1.68
CA ILE A 465 -20.63 -18.53 1.93
C ILE A 465 -21.05 -19.42 0.75
N ALA A 466 -22.18 -19.13 0.09
CA ALA A 466 -22.60 -19.80 -1.14
C ALA A 466 -21.62 -19.56 -2.29
N ASN A 467 -21.16 -18.33 -2.47
CA ASN A 467 -20.10 -18.01 -3.44
C ASN A 467 -18.79 -18.74 -3.10
N HIS A 468 -18.42 -18.78 -1.81
CA HIS A 468 -17.25 -19.54 -1.37
C HIS A 468 -17.36 -21.02 -1.71
N LEU A 469 -18.51 -21.65 -1.45
CA LEU A 469 -18.78 -23.03 -1.86
C LEU A 469 -18.71 -23.20 -3.38
N HIS A 470 -19.31 -22.28 -4.14
CA HIS A 470 -19.32 -22.33 -5.60
C HIS A 470 -17.92 -22.29 -6.19
N TYR A 471 -17.08 -21.36 -5.72
CA TYR A 471 -15.73 -21.16 -6.27
C TYR A 471 -14.70 -22.17 -5.75
N THR A 472 -14.83 -22.63 -4.50
CA THR A 472 -13.78 -23.46 -3.87
C THR A 472 -14.16 -24.93 -3.68
N GLY A 473 -15.44 -25.28 -3.80
CA GLY A 473 -15.93 -26.60 -3.46
C GLY A 473 -15.87 -26.93 -1.95
N SER A 474 -15.62 -25.93 -1.09
CA SER A 474 -15.38 -26.09 0.35
C SER A 474 -16.39 -27.00 1.06
N PRO A 475 -15.96 -28.13 1.64
CA PRO A 475 -16.82 -29.00 2.46
C PRO A 475 -17.37 -28.28 3.70
N ARG A 476 -16.59 -27.36 4.27
CA ARG A 476 -16.96 -26.56 5.43
C ARG A 476 -18.12 -25.62 5.11
N ALA A 477 -18.03 -24.89 3.99
CA ALA A 477 -19.13 -24.03 3.56
C ALA A 477 -20.39 -24.81 3.22
N ARG A 478 -20.25 -25.97 2.57
CA ARG A 478 -21.39 -26.89 2.33
C ARG A 478 -22.07 -27.27 3.64
N THR A 479 -21.31 -27.72 4.63
CA THR A 479 -21.84 -28.09 5.95
C THR A 479 -22.60 -26.95 6.62
N ILE A 480 -22.07 -25.72 6.53
CA ILE A 480 -22.70 -24.53 7.12
C ILE A 480 -24.02 -24.21 6.41
N LEU A 481 -24.04 -24.23 5.08
CA LEU A 481 -25.24 -23.91 4.29
C LEU A 481 -26.32 -24.99 4.45
N ASP A 482 -25.94 -26.26 4.49
CA ASP A 482 -26.88 -27.38 4.68
C ASP A 482 -27.52 -27.37 6.08
N ASN A 483 -26.86 -26.74 7.07
CA ASN A 483 -27.31 -26.65 8.46
C ASN A 483 -27.46 -25.18 8.91
N TRP A 484 -27.90 -24.30 8.02
CA TRP A 484 -27.85 -22.85 8.21
C TRP A 484 -28.51 -22.37 9.50
N THR A 485 -29.69 -22.91 9.83
CA THR A 485 -30.45 -22.57 11.06
C THR A 485 -29.64 -22.82 12.34
N ASP A 486 -28.76 -23.83 12.33
CA ASP A 486 -27.90 -24.17 13.48
C ASP A 486 -26.62 -23.34 13.53
N TYR A 487 -26.11 -22.91 12.37
CA TYR A 487 -24.86 -22.16 12.26
C TYR A 487 -25.05 -20.64 12.35
N ARG A 488 -26.13 -20.07 11.81
CA ARG A 488 -26.40 -18.63 11.84
C ARG A 488 -26.26 -18.03 13.24
N PRO A 489 -26.84 -18.59 14.33
CA PRO A 489 -26.74 -18.00 15.66
C PRO A 489 -25.32 -18.01 16.25
N LYS A 490 -24.41 -18.80 15.67
CA LYS A 490 -23.01 -18.91 16.07
C LYS A 490 -22.12 -17.86 15.39
N PHE A 491 -22.62 -17.15 14.38
CA PHE A 491 -21.87 -16.04 13.81
C PHE A 491 -21.90 -14.81 14.72
N ARG A 492 -20.79 -14.08 14.72
CA ARG A 492 -20.61 -12.78 15.35
C ARG A 492 -20.26 -11.76 14.28
N LYS A 493 -21.10 -10.75 14.15
CA LYS A 493 -20.83 -9.54 13.36
C LYS A 493 -19.88 -8.65 14.16
N VAL A 494 -18.74 -8.33 13.58
CA VAL A 494 -17.76 -7.37 14.10
C VAL A 494 -17.95 -6.07 13.34
N MET A 495 -18.33 -5.01 14.05
CA MET A 495 -18.61 -3.72 13.44
C MET A 495 -18.00 -2.56 14.24
N PRO A 496 -17.27 -1.64 13.60
CA PRO A 496 -16.72 -0.48 14.27
C PRO A 496 -17.80 0.52 14.70
N VAL A 497 -17.70 1.04 15.92
CA VAL A 497 -18.71 1.91 16.55
C VAL A 497 -18.89 3.21 15.76
N GLU A 498 -17.80 3.92 15.48
CA GLU A 498 -17.84 5.18 14.73
C GLU A 498 -18.28 4.99 13.27
N TYR A 499 -17.97 3.83 12.68
CA TYR A 499 -18.41 3.50 11.32
C TYR A 499 -19.93 3.32 11.27
N ARG A 500 -20.49 2.56 12.22
CA ARG A 500 -21.95 2.40 12.36
C ARG A 500 -22.63 3.77 12.52
N ARG A 501 -22.11 4.60 13.41
CA ARG A 501 -22.62 5.95 13.63
C ARG A 501 -22.62 6.76 12.33
N ALA A 502 -21.51 6.74 11.59
CA ALA A 502 -21.39 7.46 10.32
C ALA A 502 -22.42 6.96 9.28
N LEU A 503 -22.64 5.65 9.17
CA LEU A 503 -23.63 5.08 8.26
C LEU A 503 -25.06 5.54 8.60
N ILE A 504 -25.44 5.49 9.87
CA ILE A 504 -26.76 5.96 10.33
C ILE A 504 -26.94 7.46 10.08
N GLU A 505 -25.92 8.28 10.33
CA GLU A 505 -25.96 9.71 10.05
C GLU A 505 -26.10 9.98 8.54
N MET A 506 -25.36 9.25 7.70
CA MET A 506 -25.46 9.37 6.23
C MET A 506 -26.83 8.95 5.71
N GLU A 507 -27.43 7.89 6.25
CA GLU A 507 -28.76 7.42 5.88
C GLU A 507 -29.83 8.45 6.25
N ARG A 508 -29.78 9.00 7.47
CA ARG A 508 -30.67 10.10 7.90
C ARG A 508 -30.55 11.33 6.99
N MET A 509 -29.33 11.71 6.61
CA MET A 509 -29.13 12.82 5.67
C MET A 509 -29.74 12.52 4.30
N ARG A 510 -29.58 11.31 3.77
CA ARG A 510 -30.20 10.89 2.49
C ARG A 510 -31.73 10.96 2.55
N MET A 511 -32.33 10.47 3.64
CA MET A 511 -33.79 10.51 3.83
C MET A 511 -34.32 11.94 3.93
N ASN A 512 -33.61 12.84 4.61
CA ASN A 512 -34.00 14.25 4.70
C ASN A 512 -33.91 14.97 3.35
N VAL A 513 -32.88 14.69 2.55
CA VAL A 513 -32.73 15.25 1.19
C VAL A 513 -33.78 14.69 0.22
N ALA A 514 -34.26 13.47 0.43
CA ALA A 514 -35.35 12.88 -0.36
C ALA A 514 -36.74 13.39 0.05
N ALA A 515 -36.86 14.02 1.23
CA ALA A 515 -38.10 14.58 1.76
C ALA A 515 -38.27 16.09 1.47
N GLU A 516 -37.19 16.78 1.05
CA GLU A 516 -37.19 18.13 0.47
C GLU A 516 -37.35 18.08 -1.06
#